data_AF-A0A3D3LJQ0-F1
#
_entry.id   AF-A0A3D3LJQ0-F1
#
_cell.length_a   1.000
_cell.length_b   1.000
_cell.length_c   1.000
_cell.angle_alpha   90.00
_cell.angle_beta   90.00
_cell.angle_gamma   90.00
#
_symmetry.space_group_name_H-M   'P 1'
#
loop_
_entity.id
_entity.type
_entity.pdbx_description
1 polymer ?
#
loop_
_entity_poly.entity_id
_entity_poly.type
_entity_poly.pdbx_seq_one_letter_code
_entity_poly.pdbx_strand_id
1 'polypeptide(L)' 'MSKSDSKKIIIVGAGVAGLTAALCLRKSGHDVTVLEQAPALQDIGAG' A
#
# COMPACT_ATOMS: atom_id res chain seq x y z
N MET A 1 11.46 -5.89 -17.33
CA MET A 1 11.27 -6.72 -16.12
C MET A 1 10.72 -8.07 -16.55
N SER A 2 11.39 -9.16 -16.22
CA SER A 2 10.82 -10.51 -16.41
C SER A 2 9.58 -10.65 -15.52
N LYS A 3 8.57 -11.39 -16.00
CA LYS A 3 7.22 -11.47 -15.42
C LYS A 3 7.17 -12.31 -14.12
N SER A 4 8.33 -12.66 -13.55
CA SER A 4 8.49 -13.79 -12.61
C SER A 4 8.65 -13.40 -11.13
N ASP A 5 8.80 -12.12 -10.78
CA ASP A 5 9.05 -11.67 -9.39
C ASP A 5 7.86 -10.98 -8.72
N SER A 6 6.64 -11.14 -9.25
CA SER A 6 5.44 -10.59 -8.61
C SER A 6 5.17 -11.31 -7.29
N LYS A 7 5.14 -10.56 -6.18
CA LYS A 7 4.84 -11.06 -4.84
C LYS A 7 3.46 -10.58 -4.43
N LYS A 8 2.79 -11.36 -3.57
CA LYS A 8 1.59 -10.93 -2.86
C LYS A 8 2.01 -10.29 -1.55
N ILE A 9 1.58 -9.06 -1.31
CA ILE A 9 2.02 -8.24 -0.18
C ILE A 9 0.78 -7.67 0.53
N ILE A 10 0.77 -7.76 1.85
CA ILE A 10 -0.25 -7.13 2.70
C ILE A 10 0.43 -5.99 3.47
N ILE A 11 -0.18 -4.81 3.42
CA ILE A 11 0.21 -3.63 4.22
C ILE A 11 -0.89 -3.37 5.24
N VAL A 12 -0.52 -3.23 6.51
CA VAL A 12 -1.45 -2.88 7.60
C VAL A 12 -1.25 -1.41 7.96
N GLY A 13 -2.29 -0.61 7.76
CA GLY A 13 -2.30 0.85 7.90
C GLY A 13 -2.29 1.57 6.55
N ALA A 14 -3.31 2.39 6.30
CA ALA A 14 -3.47 3.23 5.12
C ALA A 14 -3.14 4.71 5.38
N GLY A 15 -2.22 4.98 6.31
CA GLY A 15 -1.60 6.29 6.45
C GLY A 15 -0.66 6.61 5.28
N VAL A 16 -0.08 7.83 5.29
CA VAL A 16 0.80 8.34 4.21
C VAL A 16 1.91 7.35 3.85
N ALA A 17 2.60 6.79 4.85
CA ALA A 17 3.67 5.82 4.63
C ALA A 17 3.15 4.51 4.01
N GLY A 18 2.02 4.00 4.49
CA GLY A 18 1.42 2.75 4.00
C GLY A 18 0.96 2.85 2.55
N LEU A 19 0.27 3.95 2.20
CA LEU A 19 -0.15 4.22 0.82
C LEU A 19 1.03 4.48 -0.11
N THR A 20 2.07 5.17 0.37
CA THR A 20 3.30 5.39 -0.41
C THR A 20 4.02 4.08 -0.69
N ALA A 21 4.14 3.20 0.32
CA ALA A 21 4.71 1.87 0.13
C ALA A 21 3.89 1.03 -0.86
N ALA A 22 2.56 1.05 -0.73
CA ALA A 22 1.66 0.35 -1.64
C ALA A 22 1.84 0.82 -3.09
N LEU A 23 1.92 2.14 -3.31
CA LEU A 23 2.16 2.72 -4.63
C LEU A 23 3.47 2.25 -5.25
N CYS A 24 4.56 2.30 -4.48
CA CYS A 24 5.88 1.86 -4.95
C CYS A 24 5.88 0.38 -5.31
N LEU A 25 5.32 -0.48 -4.46
CA LEU A 25 5.29 -1.93 -4.67
C LEU A 25 4.39 -2.32 -5.86
N ARG A 26 3.24 -1.64 -6.04
CA ARG A 26 2.38 -1.81 -7.21
C ARG A 26 3.10 -1.39 -8.49
N LYS A 27 3.81 -0.25 -8.48
CA LYS A 27 4.64 0.20 -9.62
C LYS A 27 5.76 -0.78 -9.96
N SER A 28 6.30 -1.48 -8.96
CA SER A 28 7.29 -2.56 -9.15
C SER A 28 6.68 -3.88 -9.63
N GLY A 29 5.37 -3.96 -9.83
CA GLY A 29 4.68 -5.14 -10.41
C GLY A 29 4.21 -6.18 -9.39
N HIS A 30 4.17 -5.84 -8.10
CA HIS A 30 3.66 -6.73 -7.06
C HIS A 30 2.14 -6.61 -6.88
N ASP A 31 1.49 -7.64 -6.39
CA ASP A 31 0.09 -7.65 -5.97
C ASP A 31 0.00 -7.19 -4.52
N VAL A 32 -0.71 -6.08 -4.25
CA VAL A 32 -0.67 -5.41 -2.95
C VAL A 32 -2.09 -5.21 -2.44
N THR A 33 -2.34 -5.67 -1.21
CA THR A 33 -3.57 -5.40 -0.45
C THR A 33 -3.22 -4.49 0.73
N VAL A 34 -3.98 -3.41 0.92
CA VAL A 34 -3.85 -2.53 2.08
C VAL A 34 -5.06 -2.73 2.98
N LEU A 35 -4.82 -2.94 4.27
CA LEU A 35 -5.84 -3.07 5.30
C LEU A 35 -5.77 -1.86 6.23
N GLU A 36 -6.91 -1.24 6.48
CA GLU A 36 -7.04 -0.10 7.39
C GLU A 36 -8.16 -0.39 8.40
N GLN A 37 -7.93 -0.02 9.66
CA GLN A 37 -8.91 -0.18 10.72
C GLN A 37 -10.00 0.89 10.61
N ALA A 38 -9.66 2.10 10.19
CA ALA A 38 -10.62 3.18 10.02
C ALA A 38 -11.66 2.80 8.94
N PRO A 39 -12.96 3.10 9.18
CA PRO A 39 -14.03 2.77 8.24
C PRO A 39 -13.94 3.59 6.94
N ALA A 40 -13.18 4.67 6.94
CA ALA A 40 -12.88 5.50 5.79
C ALA A 40 -11.49 6.11 5.94
N LEU A 41 -10.84 6.41 4.80
CA LEU A 41 -9.67 7.27 4.78
C LEU A 41 -10.11 8.67 5.19
N GLN A 42 -9.44 9.21 6.21
CA GLN A 42 -9.71 10.54 6.73
C GLN A 42 -8.40 11.30 6.76
N ASP A 43 -8.44 12.54 6.30
CA ASP A 43 -7.33 13.48 6.42
C ASP A 43 -7.28 13.99 7.86
N ILE A 44 -6.80 13.17 8.78
CA ILE A 44 -6.50 13.61 10.16
C ILE A 44 -5.17 14.37 10.24
N GLY A 45 -4.72 14.95 9.12
CA GLY A 45 -3.37 15.47 8.90
C GLY A 45 -2.75 16.07 10.16
N ALA A 46 -1.62 15.50 10.58
CA ALA A 46 -0.64 16.26 11.34
C ALA A 46 0.15 17.05 10.30
N GLY A 47 0.11 18.38 10.39
CA GLY A 47 1.27 19.15 9.93
C GLY A 47 2.52 18.66 10.65
#